data_AF-A0A354FHR6-F1
#
_entry.id   AF-A0A354FHR6-F1
#
_cell.length_a   1.000
_cell.length_b   1.000
_cell.length_c   1.000
_cell.angle_alpha   90.00
_cell.angle_beta   90.00
_cell.angle_gamma   90.00
#
_symmetry.space_group_name_H-M   'P 1'
#
loop_
_entity.id
_entity.type
_entity.pdbx_description
1 polymer ?
#
loop_
_entity_poly.entity_id
_entity_poly.type
_entity_poly.pdbx_seq_one_letter_code
_entity_poly.pdbx_strand_id
1 'polypeptide(L)'
;MASKIVENKNTPNINFIGYQKQLLGITGEIKEHNKKSPLKKMLGRNKESNHVDGSIIGFAAEGNSEVKKLVSKLNKEPTDSTSRVQLVNAVINHSKDHHLDTHRDLMLQAAVPIYLGDITPVFVQVSIVTYKTYLEKLQNVHKQNMMAIKSSVLKNVNMSGINVNDEAGDENLKNSEGMLTEINVGESLVGQVDDLLKAMQNRPMSTTLSREELEEVTADGKAAASFFGGGEDENSQQKENVVIGKTVQVIEAIKQVPLLQGAGLELAQAMGRIDSKLTFPLVMEGRLYMQGLKYHLLRIESGDKLARENMAPTFNQAVVAYRRAIKLVSKTNPKKGDLPVLTEFANLTQYGFVHRDLMRFTKDGVKHLMKLGKDTIDAAVTVDQSFMPLQKRVESAINQLERAEEEEAYDDD
;
A
#
# COMPACT_ATOMS: atom_id res chain seq x y z
N MET A 1 -7.71 -19.41 -6.23
CA MET A 1 -7.71 -18.75 -4.91
C MET A 1 -6.41 -17.97 -4.79
N ALA A 2 -6.45 -16.69 -4.45
CA ALA A 2 -5.22 -15.96 -4.14
C ALA A 2 -4.56 -16.63 -2.92
N SER A 3 -3.27 -16.96 -3.00
CA SER A 3 -2.59 -17.55 -1.84
C SER A 3 -2.63 -16.53 -0.69
N LYS A 4 -2.82 -17.04 0.52
CA LYS A 4 -2.77 -16.20 1.72
C LYS A 4 -1.35 -15.65 1.84
N ILE A 5 -1.23 -14.34 1.98
CA ILE A 5 0.06 -13.67 2.20
C ILE A 5 0.76 -14.31 3.40
N VAL A 6 2.03 -14.67 3.21
CA VAL A 6 2.91 -15.26 4.22
C VAL A 6 3.53 -14.12 5.03
N GLU A 7 3.24 -14.08 6.32
CA GLU A 7 3.74 -13.05 7.23
C GLU A 7 4.93 -13.58 8.04
N ASN A 8 6.01 -12.81 8.12
CA ASN A 8 7.15 -13.13 8.97
C ASN A 8 6.85 -12.67 10.40
N LYS A 9 6.72 -13.65 11.32
CA LYS A 9 6.41 -13.39 12.73
C LYS A 9 7.55 -12.69 13.49
N ASN A 10 8.78 -12.75 12.96
CA ASN A 10 9.95 -12.12 13.55
C ASN A 10 10.09 -10.64 13.14
N THR A 11 9.27 -10.16 12.21
CA THR A 11 9.22 -8.76 11.78
C THR A 11 7.80 -8.19 11.81
N PRO A 12 7.12 -8.23 12.98
CA PRO A 12 5.72 -7.85 13.11
C PRO A 12 5.46 -6.36 12.88
N ASN A 13 6.42 -5.50 13.19
CA ASN A 13 6.27 -4.04 13.17
C ASN A 13 6.31 -3.45 11.76
N ILE A 14 6.78 -4.22 10.78
CA ILE A 14 6.73 -3.88 9.36
C ILE A 14 5.66 -4.68 8.61
N ASN A 15 4.71 -5.31 9.30
CA ASN A 15 3.61 -6.03 8.64
C ASN A 15 2.52 -5.08 8.12
N PHE A 16 2.85 -4.25 7.12
CA PHE A 16 1.90 -3.28 6.58
C PHE A 16 0.66 -3.92 5.97
N ILE A 17 0.74 -5.14 5.48
CA ILE A 17 -0.43 -5.89 4.99
C ILE A 17 -1.39 -6.21 6.15
N GLY A 18 -0.85 -6.61 7.30
CA GLY A 18 -1.62 -6.75 8.54
C GLY A 18 -2.28 -5.43 8.96
N TYR A 19 -1.54 -4.33 8.91
CA TYR A 19 -2.08 -3.00 9.24
C TYR A 19 -3.14 -2.52 8.25
N GLN A 20 -3.01 -2.80 6.95
CA GLN A 20 -4.05 -2.53 5.95
C GLN A 20 -5.34 -3.30 6.28
N LYS A 21 -5.24 -4.60 6.63
CA LYS A 21 -6.41 -5.40 7.06
C LYS A 21 -7.05 -4.83 8.32
N GLN A 22 -6.24 -4.37 9.28
CA GLN A 22 -6.73 -3.71 10.49
C GLN A 22 -7.48 -2.41 10.14
N LEU A 23 -6.95 -1.58 9.24
CA LEU A 23 -7.61 -0.35 8.78
C LEU A 23 -8.94 -0.63 8.08
N LEU A 24 -9.00 -1.65 7.23
CA LEU A 24 -10.25 -2.11 6.61
C LEU A 24 -11.27 -2.61 7.65
N GLY A 25 -10.81 -3.29 8.70
CA GLY A 25 -11.66 -3.69 9.83
C GLY A 25 -12.21 -2.48 10.57
N ILE A 26 -11.35 -1.51 10.90
CA ILE A 26 -11.73 -0.26 11.58
C ILE A 26 -12.76 0.52 10.76
N THR A 27 -12.56 0.67 9.44
CA THR A 27 -13.52 1.39 8.60
C THR A 27 -14.82 0.63 8.42
N GLY A 28 -14.78 -0.71 8.41
CA GLY A 28 -15.97 -1.56 8.49
C GLY A 28 -16.79 -1.29 9.75
N GLU A 29 -16.14 -1.33 10.93
CA GLU A 29 -16.78 -1.04 12.22
C GLU A 29 -17.35 0.40 12.27
N ILE A 30 -16.62 1.40 11.74
CA ILE A 30 -17.11 2.78 11.64
C ILE A 30 -18.37 2.88 10.78
N LYS A 31 -18.39 2.21 9.62
CA LYS A 31 -19.56 2.19 8.71
C LYS A 31 -20.75 1.51 9.39
N GLU A 32 -20.52 0.43 10.14
CA GLU A 32 -21.57 -0.26 10.91
C GLU A 32 -22.10 0.59 12.06
N HIS A 33 -21.21 1.26 12.82
CA HIS A 33 -21.61 2.19 13.87
C HIS A 33 -22.51 3.27 13.31
N ASN A 34 -22.19 3.82 12.13
CA ASN A 34 -22.97 4.90 11.55
C ASN A 34 -24.41 4.49 11.20
N LYS A 35 -24.62 3.23 10.78
CA LYS A 35 -25.94 2.66 10.46
C LYS A 35 -26.83 2.43 11.70
N LYS A 36 -26.27 2.46 12.92
CA LYS A 36 -27.06 2.25 14.15
C LYS A 36 -27.96 3.45 14.44
N SER A 37 -29.18 3.19 14.89
CA SER A 37 -30.07 4.26 15.37
C SER A 37 -29.47 4.96 16.60
N PRO A 38 -29.80 6.24 16.86
CA PRO A 38 -29.28 6.97 18.03
C PRO A 38 -29.52 6.24 19.36
N LEU A 39 -30.68 5.59 19.51
CA LEU A 39 -31.00 4.73 20.65
C LEU A 39 -30.07 3.51 20.75
N LYS A 40 -29.75 2.85 19.63
CA LYS A 40 -28.79 1.72 19.61
C LYS A 40 -27.34 2.16 19.84
N LYS A 41 -26.97 3.37 19.44
CA LYS A 41 -25.67 3.99 19.74
C LYS A 41 -25.55 4.27 21.25
N MET A 42 -26.62 4.74 21.90
CA MET A 42 -26.65 4.96 23.36
C MET A 42 -26.72 3.67 24.20
N LEU A 43 -27.41 2.63 23.71
CA LEU A 43 -27.67 1.39 24.47
C LEU A 43 -26.53 0.36 24.43
N GLY A 44 -25.40 0.71 23.81
CA GLY A 44 -24.12 -0.03 23.73
C GLY A 44 -24.14 -1.52 24.09
N ARG A 45 -23.91 -2.39 23.09
CA ARG A 45 -23.02 -3.57 23.20
C ARG A 45 -22.94 -4.40 21.90
N ASN A 46 -21.87 -4.16 21.16
CA ASN A 46 -20.72 -5.08 21.07
C ASN A 46 -19.49 -4.24 21.47
N LYS A 47 -18.40 -4.84 21.96
CA LYS A 47 -17.18 -4.08 22.27
C LYS A 47 -16.54 -3.67 20.94
N GLU A 48 -16.98 -2.53 20.40
CA GLU A 48 -16.35 -1.91 19.23
C GLU A 48 -14.90 -1.57 19.57
N SER A 49 -14.04 -1.61 18.56
CA SER A 49 -12.64 -1.25 18.73
C SER A 49 -12.51 0.18 19.25
N ASN A 50 -11.59 0.42 20.19
CA ASN A 50 -11.23 1.77 20.63
C ASN A 50 -10.64 2.64 19.48
N HIS A 51 -10.40 2.03 18.31
CA HIS A 51 -10.09 2.77 17.10
C HIS A 51 -11.30 3.50 16.50
N VAL A 52 -12.53 3.03 16.74
CA VAL A 52 -13.75 3.61 16.18
C VAL A 52 -13.95 5.03 16.70
N ASP A 53 -13.88 5.26 18.00
CA ASP A 53 -14.04 6.59 18.62
C ASP A 53 -12.70 7.34 18.81
N GLY A 54 -11.58 6.73 18.44
CA GLY A 54 -10.24 7.30 18.61
C GLY A 54 -9.74 7.27 20.06
N SER A 55 -10.47 6.69 21.00
CA SER A 55 -10.05 6.61 22.41
C SER A 55 -8.74 5.85 22.61
N ILE A 56 -8.37 4.98 21.66
CA ILE A 56 -7.10 4.23 21.67
C ILE A 56 -5.86 5.15 21.81
N ILE A 57 -5.87 6.31 21.16
CA ILE A 57 -4.79 7.31 21.29
C ILE A 57 -5.12 8.39 22.34
N GLY A 58 -6.37 8.48 22.79
CA GLY A 58 -6.80 9.47 23.78
C GLY A 58 -6.13 9.29 25.14
N PHE A 59 -5.85 8.05 25.54
CA PHE A 59 -5.15 7.76 26.81
C PHE A 59 -3.72 8.30 26.86
N ALA A 60 -3.06 8.44 25.70
CA ALA A 60 -1.70 8.99 25.61
C ALA A 60 -1.65 10.51 25.87
N ALA A 61 -2.80 11.16 25.98
CA ALA A 61 -2.91 12.58 26.32
C ALA A 61 -3.88 12.79 27.48
N GLU A 62 -3.73 11.99 28.54
CA GLU A 62 -4.53 12.10 29.75
C GLU A 62 -4.48 13.53 30.33
N GLY A 63 -5.63 14.03 30.77
CA GLY A 63 -5.77 15.41 31.25
C GLY A 63 -5.97 16.46 30.16
N ASN A 64 -5.72 16.15 28.88
CA ASN A 64 -5.96 17.10 27.79
C ASN A 64 -7.47 17.25 27.48
N SER A 65 -8.03 18.43 27.79
CA SER A 65 -9.47 18.70 27.60
C SER A 65 -9.90 18.72 26.13
N GLU A 66 -9.02 19.08 25.20
CA GLU A 66 -9.29 19.06 23.76
C GLU A 66 -9.40 17.63 23.25
N VAL A 67 -8.47 16.77 23.64
CA VAL A 67 -8.49 15.33 23.31
C VAL A 67 -9.77 14.68 23.82
N LYS A 68 -10.18 14.94 25.06
CA LYS A 68 -11.44 14.43 25.61
C LYS A 68 -12.66 14.88 24.80
N LYS A 69 -12.69 16.14 24.34
CA LYS A 69 -13.76 16.67 23.50
C LYS A 69 -13.80 15.98 22.14
N LEU A 70 -12.64 15.79 21.51
CA LEU A 70 -12.53 15.14 20.20
C LEU A 70 -12.94 13.67 20.25
N VAL A 71 -12.50 12.91 21.25
CA VAL A 71 -12.94 11.51 21.46
C VAL A 71 -14.46 11.45 21.69
N SER A 72 -15.02 12.35 22.51
CA SER A 72 -16.47 12.41 22.72
C SER A 72 -17.25 12.73 21.44
N LYS A 73 -16.70 13.59 20.58
CA LYS A 73 -17.27 13.90 19.27
C LYS A 73 -17.23 12.68 18.34
N LEU A 74 -16.08 12.00 18.25
CA LEU A 74 -15.92 10.81 17.42
C LEU A 74 -16.73 9.61 17.91
N ASN A 75 -16.99 9.49 19.21
CA ASN A 75 -17.92 8.48 19.73
C ASN A 75 -19.35 8.69 19.19
N LYS A 76 -19.76 9.94 18.94
CA LYS A 76 -21.07 10.24 18.34
C LYS A 76 -21.04 10.10 16.82
N GLU A 77 -19.98 10.61 16.20
CA GLU A 77 -19.81 10.69 14.75
C GLU A 77 -18.41 10.19 14.34
N PRO A 78 -18.22 8.85 14.27
CA PRO A 78 -16.93 8.30 13.86
C PRO A 78 -16.58 8.64 12.40
N THR A 79 -17.52 9.05 11.56
CA THR A 79 -17.19 9.43 10.19
C THR A 79 -16.56 10.83 10.07
N ASP A 80 -16.44 11.60 11.15
CA ASP A 80 -15.84 12.93 11.11
C ASP A 80 -14.30 12.86 10.98
N SER A 81 -13.85 12.79 9.73
CA SER A 81 -12.45 12.76 9.33
C SER A 81 -11.64 13.97 9.82
N THR A 82 -12.26 15.16 9.95
CA THR A 82 -11.57 16.35 10.45
C THR A 82 -11.24 16.21 11.92
N SER A 83 -12.21 15.76 12.73
CA SER A 83 -12.00 15.56 14.16
C SER A 83 -10.99 14.44 14.44
N ARG A 84 -10.92 13.41 13.60
CA ARG A 84 -9.87 12.36 13.68
C ARG A 84 -8.48 12.95 13.51
N VAL A 85 -8.27 13.76 12.48
CA VAL A 85 -6.96 14.37 12.22
C VAL A 85 -6.60 15.39 13.30
N GLN A 86 -7.57 16.16 13.80
CA GLN A 86 -7.36 17.03 14.96
C GLN A 86 -6.95 16.24 16.20
N LEU A 87 -7.57 15.08 16.46
CA LEU A 87 -7.23 14.22 17.59
C LEU A 87 -5.79 13.72 17.48
N VAL A 88 -5.39 13.22 16.31
CA VAL A 88 -4.01 12.79 16.04
C VAL A 88 -3.03 13.92 16.32
N ASN A 89 -3.27 15.12 15.78
CA ASN A 89 -2.41 16.28 16.00
C ASN A 89 -2.36 16.70 17.48
N ALA A 90 -3.48 16.69 18.19
CA ALA A 90 -3.54 17.05 19.60
C ALA A 90 -2.73 16.07 20.47
N VAL A 91 -2.76 14.77 20.18
CA VAL A 91 -1.98 13.76 20.91
C VAL A 91 -0.48 13.87 20.58
N ILE A 92 -0.11 14.13 19.32
CA ILE A 92 1.29 14.38 18.92
C ILE A 92 1.85 15.63 19.59
N ASN A 93 1.04 16.70 19.68
CA ASN A 93 1.46 17.95 20.30
C ASN A 93 1.53 17.89 21.84
N HIS A 94 0.80 16.95 22.45
CA HIS A 94 0.80 16.77 23.90
C HIS A 94 2.14 16.20 24.41
N SER A 95 2.71 15.22 23.73
CA SER A 95 4.02 14.65 24.04
C SER A 95 4.69 14.11 22.78
N LYS A 96 6.02 14.24 22.72
CA LYS A 96 6.84 13.58 21.69
C LYS A 96 7.41 12.24 22.16
N ASP A 97 7.32 11.94 23.45
CA ASP A 97 7.85 10.71 24.03
C ASP A 97 6.74 9.70 24.27
N HIS A 98 6.26 9.13 23.16
CA HIS A 98 5.27 8.07 23.18
C HIS A 98 5.93 6.70 22.97
N HIS A 99 5.31 5.65 23.50
CA HIS A 99 5.72 4.27 23.22
C HIS A 99 5.48 3.91 21.75
N LEU A 100 6.18 2.87 21.26
CA LEU A 100 6.05 2.41 19.88
C LEU A 100 4.60 2.05 19.51
N ASP A 101 3.86 1.39 20.41
CA ASP A 101 2.44 1.05 20.20
C ASP A 101 1.58 2.30 20.00
N THR A 102 1.79 3.35 20.78
CA THR A 102 1.08 4.62 20.60
C THR A 102 1.41 5.26 19.25
N HIS A 103 2.66 5.20 18.78
CA HIS A 103 3.03 5.67 17.44
C HIS A 103 2.35 4.84 16.34
N ARG A 104 2.24 3.52 16.52
CA ARG A 104 1.48 2.66 15.61
C ARG A 104 0.01 3.09 15.57
N ASP A 105 -0.60 3.31 16.74
CA ASP A 105 -2.01 3.65 16.81
C ASP A 105 -2.30 5.06 16.27
N LEU A 106 -1.37 6.01 16.45
CA LEU A 106 -1.41 7.33 15.79
C LEU A 106 -1.34 7.21 14.26
N MET A 107 -0.43 6.39 13.74
CA MET A 107 -0.30 6.11 12.31
C MET A 107 -1.60 5.49 11.76
N LEU A 108 -2.19 4.53 12.47
CA LEU A 108 -3.46 3.91 12.06
C LEU A 108 -4.60 4.93 12.08
N GLN A 109 -4.76 5.71 13.16
CA GLN A 109 -5.79 6.74 13.25
C GLN A 109 -5.67 7.81 12.17
N ALA A 110 -4.45 8.22 11.83
CA ALA A 110 -4.20 9.18 10.76
C ALA A 110 -4.63 8.66 9.38
N ALA A 111 -4.50 7.35 9.14
CA ALA A 111 -4.85 6.72 7.87
C ALA A 111 -6.36 6.44 7.70
N VAL A 112 -7.14 6.39 8.80
CA VAL A 112 -8.59 6.09 8.77
C VAL A 112 -9.37 6.98 7.78
N PRO A 113 -9.22 8.31 7.76
CA PRO A 113 -9.88 9.16 6.76
C PRO A 113 -9.68 8.71 5.31
N ILE A 114 -8.43 8.36 4.95
CA ILE A 114 -8.09 7.91 3.59
C ILE A 114 -8.81 6.60 3.24
N TYR A 115 -8.89 5.67 4.19
CA TYR A 115 -9.64 4.42 4.02
C TYR A 115 -11.17 4.61 4.07
N LEU A 116 -11.65 5.71 4.64
CA LEU A 116 -13.07 6.06 4.56
C LEU A 116 -13.44 6.70 3.22
N GLY A 117 -12.46 7.10 2.41
CA GLY A 117 -12.66 7.81 1.14
C GLY A 117 -12.66 9.33 1.27
N ASP A 118 -12.39 9.87 2.46
CA ASP A 118 -12.28 11.32 2.68
C ASP A 118 -10.82 11.73 2.61
N ILE A 119 -10.46 12.40 1.52
CA ILE A 119 -9.07 12.63 1.15
C ILE A 119 -8.85 14.10 0.85
N THR A 120 -7.97 14.69 1.65
CA THR A 120 -7.48 16.05 1.46
C THR A 120 -5.95 16.05 1.52
N PRO A 121 -5.29 17.09 0.98
CA PRO A 121 -3.83 17.22 1.08
C PRO A 121 -3.35 17.14 2.54
N VAL A 122 -4.10 17.72 3.48
CA VAL A 122 -3.79 17.68 4.91
C VAL A 122 -3.87 16.26 5.46
N PHE A 123 -4.90 15.50 5.10
CA PHE A 123 -5.07 14.14 5.62
C PHE A 123 -3.99 13.20 5.09
N VAL A 124 -3.62 13.34 3.81
CA VAL A 124 -2.50 12.61 3.21
C VAL A 124 -1.19 12.98 3.92
N GLN A 125 -0.94 14.27 4.12
CA GLN A 125 0.27 14.75 4.81
C GLN A 125 0.38 14.18 6.23
N VAL A 126 -0.69 14.24 7.03
CA VAL A 126 -0.70 13.71 8.40
C VAL A 126 -0.49 12.19 8.41
N SER A 127 -1.13 11.46 7.48
CA SER A 127 -0.92 10.01 7.32
C SER A 127 0.55 9.66 7.01
N ILE A 128 1.17 10.40 6.09
CA ILE A 128 2.58 10.18 5.70
C ILE A 128 3.52 10.52 6.85
N VAL A 129 3.29 11.64 7.55
CA VAL A 129 4.14 12.08 8.66
C VAL A 129 4.06 11.09 9.82
N THR A 130 2.87 10.67 10.23
CA THR A 130 2.70 9.68 11.31
C THR A 130 3.29 8.32 10.95
N TYR A 131 3.15 7.89 9.69
CA TYR A 131 3.83 6.70 9.15
C TYR A 131 5.36 6.82 9.28
N LYS A 132 5.93 7.98 8.89
CA LYS A 132 7.36 8.26 9.04
C LYS A 132 7.80 8.19 10.50
N THR A 133 7.10 8.90 11.38
CA THR A 133 7.46 8.97 12.81
C THR A 133 7.36 7.60 13.49
N TYR A 134 6.39 6.77 13.11
CA TYR A 134 6.32 5.37 13.56
C TYR A 134 7.58 4.58 13.16
N LEU A 135 8.00 4.67 11.89
CA LEU A 135 9.21 4.00 11.41
C LEU A 135 10.48 4.51 12.12
N GLU A 136 10.60 5.81 12.36
CA GLU A 136 11.72 6.40 13.09
C GLU A 136 11.74 5.92 14.56
N LYS A 137 10.58 5.88 15.22
CA LYS A 137 10.48 5.36 16.60
C LYS A 137 10.85 3.87 16.64
N LEU A 138 10.37 3.08 15.67
CA LEU A 138 10.68 1.65 15.54
C LEU A 138 12.20 1.44 15.47
N GLN A 139 12.89 2.15 14.58
CA GLN A 139 14.34 2.08 14.45
C GLN A 139 15.05 2.45 15.75
N ASN A 140 14.64 3.54 16.40
CA ASN A 140 15.25 4.01 17.63
C ASN A 140 15.12 2.99 18.77
N VAL A 141 13.91 2.41 18.94
CA VAL A 141 13.65 1.36 19.94
C VAL A 141 14.53 0.14 19.68
N HIS A 142 14.61 -0.33 18.44
CA HIS A 142 15.45 -1.49 18.11
C HIS A 142 16.94 -1.21 18.27
N LYS A 143 17.43 -0.04 17.86
CA LYS A 143 18.83 0.37 18.07
C LYS A 143 19.20 0.39 19.55
N GLN A 144 18.33 0.94 20.40
CA GLN A 144 18.51 0.93 21.86
C GLN A 144 18.50 -0.49 22.44
N ASN A 145 17.54 -1.33 22.05
CA ASN A 145 17.47 -2.72 22.49
C ASN A 145 18.72 -3.52 22.08
N MET A 146 19.20 -3.35 20.86
CA MET A 146 20.43 -4.00 20.38
C MET A 146 21.67 -3.52 21.16
N MET A 147 21.77 -2.23 21.50
CA MET A 147 22.85 -1.73 22.36
C MET A 147 22.79 -2.34 23.76
N ALA A 148 21.59 -2.48 24.33
CA ALA A 148 21.39 -3.11 25.63
C ALA A 148 21.81 -4.59 25.62
N ILE A 149 21.42 -5.35 24.58
CA ILE A 149 21.83 -6.75 24.39
C ILE A 149 23.35 -6.87 24.28
N LYS A 150 24.00 -6.05 23.45
CA LYS A 150 25.47 -6.04 23.35
C LYS A 150 26.13 -5.74 24.70
N SER A 151 25.58 -4.78 25.46
CA SER A 151 26.08 -4.45 26.79
C SER A 151 25.92 -5.60 27.79
N SER A 152 24.79 -6.31 27.80
CA SER A 152 24.57 -7.45 28.71
C SER A 152 25.46 -8.63 28.37
N VAL A 153 25.66 -8.93 27.08
CA VAL A 153 26.59 -9.98 26.63
C VAL A 153 28.00 -9.64 27.11
N LEU A 154 28.47 -8.41 26.91
CA LEU A 154 29.80 -7.98 27.36
C LEU A 154 29.98 -8.04 28.89
N LYS A 155 28.92 -7.80 29.68
CA LYS A 155 28.97 -7.93 31.15
C LYS A 155 29.04 -9.39 31.61
N ASN A 156 28.48 -10.31 30.84
CA ASN A 156 28.46 -11.74 31.16
C ASN A 156 29.70 -12.50 30.65
N VAL A 157 30.57 -11.86 29.86
CA VAL A 157 31.90 -12.40 29.55
C VAL A 157 32.81 -12.19 30.76
N ASN A 158 32.89 -13.20 31.62
CA ASN A 158 33.91 -13.25 32.65
C ASN A 158 35.28 -13.36 31.94
N MET A 159 36.07 -12.28 31.97
CA MET A 159 37.38 -12.16 31.29
C MET A 159 38.48 -13.10 31.86
N SER A 160 38.13 -14.03 32.76
CA SER A 160 39.05 -14.87 33.53
C SER A 160 38.91 -16.38 33.25
N GLY A 161 38.67 -16.76 31.99
CA GLY A 161 38.79 -18.17 31.57
C GLY A 161 37.83 -18.55 30.44
N ILE A 162 38.06 -18.05 29.23
CA ILE A 162 37.26 -18.43 28.06
C ILE A 162 37.67 -19.84 27.61
N ASN A 163 36.83 -20.83 27.87
CA ASN A 163 36.82 -22.07 27.11
C ASN A 163 35.96 -21.82 25.86
N VAL A 164 36.59 -21.81 24.70
CA VAL A 164 35.96 -21.61 23.39
C VAL A 164 35.30 -22.91 22.99
N ASN A 165 34.09 -23.16 23.48
CA ASN A 165 33.13 -24.11 22.94
C ASN A 165 31.85 -24.01 23.75
N ASP A 166 30.97 -23.10 23.36
CA ASP A 166 29.52 -23.27 23.55
C ASP A 166 28.83 -22.41 22.50
N GLU A 167 28.47 -23.05 21.38
CA GLU A 167 27.46 -22.57 20.45
C GLU A 167 26.09 -22.62 21.13
N ALA A 168 25.88 -21.78 22.15
CA ALA A 168 24.58 -21.59 22.76
C ALA A 168 23.72 -20.78 21.77
N GLY A 169 22.69 -21.42 21.20
CA GLY A 169 21.66 -20.76 20.43
C GLY A 169 20.90 -19.75 21.29
N ASP A 170 21.42 -18.53 21.37
CA ASP A 170 20.92 -17.47 22.23
C ASP A 170 19.61 -16.90 21.64
N GLU A 171 18.50 -17.01 22.38
CA GLU A 171 17.22 -16.40 22.00
C GLU A 171 17.36 -14.87 21.80
N ASN A 172 18.33 -14.24 22.46
CA ASN A 172 18.68 -12.84 22.25
C ASN A 172 19.22 -12.55 20.84
N LEU A 173 19.95 -13.51 20.22
CA LEU A 173 20.45 -13.40 18.86
C LEU A 173 19.32 -13.53 17.83
N LYS A 174 18.36 -14.45 18.03
CA LYS A 174 17.18 -14.58 17.14
C LYS A 174 16.28 -13.36 17.15
N ASN A 175 16.15 -12.70 18.31
CA ASN A 175 15.44 -11.41 18.39
C ASN A 175 16.22 -10.32 17.62
N SER A 176 17.55 -10.35 17.64
CA SER A 176 18.39 -9.33 16.99
C SER A 176 18.32 -9.33 15.45
N GLU A 177 18.18 -10.48 14.79
CA GLU A 177 18.04 -10.56 13.32
C GLU A 177 16.72 -9.94 12.84
N GLY A 178 15.62 -10.21 13.55
CA GLY A 178 14.32 -9.60 13.30
C GLY A 178 14.39 -8.08 13.47
N MET A 179 14.96 -7.62 14.60
CA MET A 179 15.18 -6.18 14.86
C MET A 179 16.02 -5.51 13.77
N LEU A 180 17.12 -6.13 13.32
CA LEU A 180 17.99 -5.58 12.27
C LEU A 180 17.24 -5.49 10.93
N THR A 181 16.45 -6.50 10.60
CA THR A 181 15.60 -6.49 9.41
C THR A 181 14.58 -5.36 9.48
N GLU A 182 13.92 -5.16 10.61
CA GLU A 182 12.97 -4.05 10.82
C GLU A 182 13.64 -2.67 10.76
N ILE A 183 14.87 -2.54 11.28
CA ILE A 183 15.69 -1.33 11.12
C ILE A 183 15.96 -1.05 9.64
N ASN A 184 16.50 -2.02 8.90
CA ASN A 184 16.89 -1.84 7.50
C ASN A 184 15.69 -1.48 6.59
N VAL A 185 14.56 -2.19 6.79
CA VAL A 185 13.31 -1.88 6.09
C VAL A 185 12.82 -0.49 6.49
N GLY A 186 12.82 -0.18 7.79
CA GLY A 186 12.40 1.12 8.30
C GLY A 186 13.21 2.28 7.73
N GLU A 187 14.54 2.17 7.71
CA GLU A 187 15.44 3.20 7.16
C GLU A 187 15.18 3.45 5.68
N SER A 188 15.04 2.37 4.90
CA SER A 188 14.74 2.48 3.47
C SER A 188 13.39 3.14 3.20
N LEU A 189 12.37 2.80 3.98
CA LEU A 189 11.03 3.41 3.85
C LEU A 189 11.02 4.87 4.31
N VAL A 190 11.78 5.23 5.35
CA VAL A 190 11.93 6.64 5.76
C VAL A 190 12.57 7.47 4.64
N GLY A 191 13.61 6.95 3.98
CA GLY A 191 14.22 7.62 2.82
C GLY A 191 13.22 7.85 1.68
N GLN A 192 12.41 6.84 1.35
CA GLN A 192 11.35 6.96 0.33
C GLN A 192 10.29 8.00 0.73
N VAL A 193 9.91 8.05 2.01
CA VAL A 193 8.96 9.03 2.53
C VAL A 193 9.53 10.44 2.49
N ASP A 194 10.81 10.63 2.78
CA ASP A 194 11.46 11.94 2.68
C ASP A 194 11.46 12.47 1.25
N ASP A 195 11.72 11.61 0.27
CA ASP A 195 11.65 11.99 -1.14
C ASP A 195 10.21 12.29 -1.58
N LEU A 196 9.23 11.51 -1.10
CA LEU A 196 7.81 11.78 -1.34
C LEU A 196 7.38 13.13 -0.74
N LEU A 197 7.77 13.42 0.50
CA LEU A 197 7.46 14.69 1.17
C LEU A 197 8.10 15.88 0.45
N LYS A 198 9.35 15.78 -0.01
CA LYS A 198 9.99 16.80 -0.85
C LYS A 198 9.25 16.99 -2.18
N ALA A 199 8.84 15.89 -2.82
CA ALA A 199 8.07 15.96 -4.07
C ALA A 199 6.71 16.67 -3.84
N MET A 200 6.03 16.38 -2.73
CA MET A 200 4.78 17.05 -2.34
C MET A 200 4.99 18.53 -1.99
N GLN A 201 6.14 18.93 -1.44
CA GLN A 201 6.46 20.34 -1.24
C GLN A 201 6.66 21.07 -2.57
N ASN A 202 7.37 20.45 -3.52
CA ASN A 202 7.63 21.04 -4.83
C ASN A 202 6.39 21.08 -5.74
N ARG A 203 5.51 20.08 -5.60
CA ARG A 203 4.24 19.98 -6.32
C ARG A 203 3.13 19.59 -5.34
N PRO A 204 2.55 20.57 -4.63
CA PRO A 204 1.49 20.31 -3.67
C PRO A 204 0.30 19.64 -4.34
N MET A 205 -0.23 18.62 -3.65
CA MET A 205 -1.54 18.09 -3.98
C MET A 205 -2.57 19.21 -3.76
N SER A 206 -3.31 19.55 -4.81
CA SER A 206 -4.42 20.51 -4.73
C SER A 206 -5.80 19.84 -4.68
N THR A 207 -5.83 18.53 -4.98
CA THR A 207 -7.05 17.77 -5.12
C THR A 207 -7.61 17.32 -3.77
N THR A 208 -8.93 17.43 -3.63
CA THR A 208 -9.72 16.80 -2.58
C THR A 208 -10.71 15.82 -3.21
N LEU A 209 -10.97 14.72 -2.52
CA LEU A 209 -11.96 13.71 -2.88
C LEU A 209 -12.73 13.36 -1.61
N SER A 210 -14.06 13.47 -1.63
CA SER A 210 -14.88 12.95 -0.53
C SER A 210 -15.46 11.59 -0.90
N ARG A 211 -15.84 10.81 0.12
CA ARG A 211 -16.55 9.55 -0.11
C ARG A 211 -17.85 9.78 -0.88
N GLU A 212 -18.58 10.84 -0.54
CA GLU A 212 -19.88 11.18 -1.14
C GLU A 212 -19.74 11.49 -2.63
N GLU A 213 -18.74 12.30 -3.01
CA GLU A 213 -18.44 12.60 -4.42
C GLU A 213 -18.19 11.32 -5.23
N LEU A 214 -17.52 10.33 -4.63
CA LEU A 214 -17.23 9.06 -5.28
C LEU A 214 -18.47 8.16 -5.37
N GLU A 215 -19.24 8.05 -4.28
CA GLU A 215 -20.44 7.23 -4.20
C GLU A 215 -21.52 7.70 -5.20
N GLU A 216 -21.74 9.01 -5.31
CA GLU A 216 -22.74 9.62 -6.21
C GLU A 216 -22.56 9.22 -7.68
N VAL A 217 -21.32 9.07 -8.14
CA VAL A 217 -21.01 8.76 -9.54
C VAL A 217 -20.87 7.26 -9.83
N THR A 218 -20.94 6.40 -8.81
CA THR A 218 -20.94 4.94 -9.02
C THR A 218 -22.28 4.45 -9.57
N ALA A 219 -22.29 3.26 -10.19
CA ALA A 219 -23.52 2.61 -10.63
C ALA A 219 -24.57 2.46 -9.50
N ASP A 220 -24.13 2.14 -8.29
CA ASP A 220 -25.01 2.00 -7.12
C ASP A 220 -25.60 3.35 -6.68
N GLY A 221 -24.78 4.41 -6.68
CA GLY A 221 -25.22 5.77 -6.37
C GLY A 221 -26.22 6.32 -7.40
N LYS A 222 -25.96 6.11 -8.68
CA LYS A 222 -26.88 6.48 -9.78
C LYS A 222 -28.23 5.78 -9.66
N ALA A 223 -28.23 4.48 -9.35
CA ALA A 223 -29.45 3.71 -9.15
C ALA A 223 -30.28 4.24 -7.97
N ALA A 224 -29.60 4.60 -6.87
CA ALA A 224 -30.26 5.23 -5.72
C ALA A 224 -30.87 6.59 -6.08
N ALA A 225 -30.13 7.47 -6.77
CA ALA A 225 -30.62 8.79 -7.17
C ALA A 225 -31.82 8.73 -8.14
N SER A 226 -31.80 7.76 -9.08
CA SER A 226 -32.89 7.53 -10.03
C SER A 226 -34.19 7.09 -9.31
N PHE A 227 -34.07 6.33 -8.22
CA PHE A 227 -35.22 5.89 -7.42
C PHE A 227 -35.94 7.05 -6.71
N PHE A 228 -35.25 8.17 -6.44
CA PHE A 228 -35.83 9.37 -5.82
C PHE A 228 -36.23 10.47 -6.82
N GLY A 229 -36.28 10.16 -8.13
CA GLY A 229 -36.79 11.07 -9.15
C GLY A 229 -35.75 12.06 -9.70
N GLY A 230 -34.45 11.79 -9.54
CA GLY A 230 -33.40 12.56 -10.21
C GLY A 230 -33.34 12.21 -11.70
N GLY A 231 -33.63 13.19 -12.58
CA GLY A 231 -33.47 13.03 -14.03
C GLY A 231 -32.00 12.92 -14.45
N GLU A 232 -31.73 12.27 -15.58
CA GLU A 232 -30.40 12.23 -16.21
C GLU A 232 -29.94 13.64 -16.57
N ASP A 233 -29.01 14.17 -15.78
CA ASP A 233 -28.41 15.49 -15.95
C ASP A 233 -27.42 15.45 -17.15
N GLU A 234 -27.55 16.37 -18.12
CA GLU A 234 -26.57 16.52 -19.23
C GLU A 234 -25.12 16.76 -18.72
N ASN A 235 -24.98 17.16 -17.45
CA ASN A 235 -23.69 17.35 -16.75
C ASN A 235 -23.09 16.08 -16.10
N SER A 236 -23.76 14.93 -16.19
CA SER A 236 -23.36 13.68 -15.52
C SER A 236 -21.97 13.16 -15.94
N GLN A 237 -21.68 13.10 -17.24
CA GLN A 237 -20.38 12.66 -17.75
C GLN A 237 -19.23 13.59 -17.35
N GLN A 238 -19.48 14.90 -17.27
CA GLN A 238 -18.47 15.86 -16.84
C GLN A 238 -18.13 15.66 -15.36
N LYS A 239 -19.14 15.44 -14.51
CA LYS A 239 -18.95 15.10 -13.09
C LYS A 239 -18.15 13.80 -12.92
N GLU A 240 -18.49 12.75 -13.67
CA GLU A 240 -17.75 11.48 -13.67
C GLU A 240 -16.28 11.66 -14.03
N ASN A 241 -15.98 12.37 -15.12
CA ASN A 241 -14.60 12.62 -15.56
C ASN A 241 -13.79 13.40 -14.52
N VAL A 242 -14.41 14.35 -13.81
CA VAL A 242 -13.77 15.07 -12.71
C VAL A 242 -13.45 14.13 -11.56
N VAL A 243 -14.39 13.29 -11.12
CA VAL A 243 -14.17 12.34 -10.01
C VAL A 243 -13.11 11.30 -10.37
N ILE A 244 -13.12 10.79 -11.61
CA ILE A 244 -12.07 9.89 -12.12
C ILE A 244 -10.70 10.59 -12.06
N GLY A 245 -10.60 11.82 -12.57
CA GLY A 245 -9.37 12.60 -12.56
C GLY A 245 -8.83 12.84 -11.15
N LYS A 246 -9.72 13.19 -10.20
CA LYS A 246 -9.38 13.35 -8.79
C LYS A 246 -8.87 12.03 -8.18
N THR A 247 -9.58 10.94 -8.44
CA THR A 247 -9.25 9.60 -7.91
C THR A 247 -7.88 9.13 -8.39
N VAL A 248 -7.56 9.33 -9.67
CA VAL A 248 -6.22 9.01 -10.21
C VAL A 248 -5.14 9.82 -9.50
N GLN A 249 -5.32 11.13 -9.33
CA GLN A 249 -4.33 11.97 -8.65
C GLN A 249 -4.11 11.57 -7.19
N VAL A 250 -5.20 11.22 -6.50
CA VAL A 250 -5.15 10.70 -5.13
C VAL A 250 -4.37 9.40 -5.04
N ILE A 251 -4.67 8.42 -5.89
CA ILE A 251 -3.96 7.13 -5.91
C ILE A 251 -2.47 7.36 -6.18
N GLU A 252 -2.13 8.23 -7.12
CA GLU A 252 -0.74 8.59 -7.44
C GLU A 252 0.00 9.20 -6.25
N ALA A 253 -0.68 9.99 -5.41
CA ALA A 253 -0.11 10.59 -4.20
C ALA A 253 0.15 9.57 -3.08
N ILE A 254 -0.68 8.53 -2.96
CA ILE A 254 -0.61 7.59 -1.82
C ILE A 254 0.05 6.24 -2.15
N LYS A 255 0.15 5.86 -3.43
CA LYS A 255 0.58 4.50 -3.84
C LYS A 255 1.98 4.09 -3.36
N GLN A 256 2.86 5.07 -3.09
CA GLN A 256 4.23 4.81 -2.62
C GLN A 256 4.29 4.44 -1.14
N VAL A 257 3.21 4.66 -0.38
CA VAL A 257 3.16 4.36 1.07
C VAL A 257 2.55 2.98 1.26
N PRO A 258 3.31 1.95 1.69
CA PRO A 258 2.78 0.60 1.89
C PRO A 258 1.52 0.56 2.76
N LEU A 259 1.43 1.39 3.80
CA LEU A 259 0.25 1.46 4.66
C LEU A 259 -1.04 1.85 3.90
N LEU A 260 -0.94 2.66 2.84
CA LEU A 260 -2.09 3.25 2.13
C LEU A 260 -2.46 2.48 0.84
N GLN A 261 -1.74 1.41 0.51
CA GLN A 261 -2.02 0.61 -0.69
C GLN A 261 -3.45 0.01 -0.69
N GLY A 262 -3.93 -0.43 0.48
CA GLY A 262 -5.29 -0.95 0.63
C GLY A 262 -6.36 0.07 0.24
N ALA A 263 -6.24 1.31 0.75
CA ALA A 263 -7.13 2.40 0.37
C ALA A 263 -7.03 2.74 -1.13
N GLY A 264 -5.83 2.74 -1.70
CA GLY A 264 -5.63 2.93 -3.13
C GLY A 264 -6.36 1.87 -3.97
N LEU A 265 -6.35 0.61 -3.54
CA LEU A 265 -7.06 -0.48 -4.21
C LEU A 265 -8.58 -0.31 -4.12
N GLU A 266 -9.11 0.08 -2.96
CA GLU A 266 -10.54 0.38 -2.80
C GLU A 266 -10.99 1.53 -3.71
N LEU A 267 -10.18 2.60 -3.80
CA LEU A 267 -10.44 3.73 -4.70
C LEU A 267 -10.42 3.32 -6.17
N ALA A 268 -9.44 2.51 -6.59
CA ALA A 268 -9.35 2.01 -7.95
C ALA A 268 -10.58 1.15 -8.30
N GLN A 269 -11.01 0.27 -7.39
CA GLN A 269 -12.19 -0.56 -7.56
C GLN A 269 -13.48 0.27 -7.62
N ALA A 270 -13.62 1.27 -6.75
CA ALA A 270 -14.76 2.19 -6.75
C ALA A 270 -14.83 2.99 -8.05
N MET A 271 -13.69 3.47 -8.57
CA MET A 271 -13.59 4.13 -9.87
C MET A 271 -14.03 3.19 -11.02
N GLY A 272 -13.71 1.89 -10.92
CA GLY A 272 -14.16 0.88 -11.89
C GLY A 272 -15.68 0.61 -11.88
N ARG A 273 -16.40 1.03 -10.84
CA ARG A 273 -17.88 0.95 -10.77
C ARG A 273 -18.57 2.17 -11.38
N ILE A 274 -17.82 3.21 -11.76
CA ILE A 274 -18.35 4.37 -12.49
C ILE A 274 -18.67 3.96 -13.93
N ASP A 275 -17.68 3.34 -14.61
CA ASP A 275 -17.82 2.72 -15.92
C ASP A 275 -16.85 1.55 -16.08
N SER A 276 -17.41 0.36 -16.32
CA SER A 276 -16.69 -0.90 -16.51
C SER A 276 -15.80 -0.94 -17.77
N LYS A 277 -15.98 -0.02 -18.72
CA LYS A 277 -15.19 0.08 -19.95
C LYS A 277 -13.91 0.90 -19.77
N LEU A 278 -13.72 1.54 -18.61
CA LEU A 278 -12.53 2.32 -18.32
C LEU A 278 -11.33 1.41 -18.07
N THR A 279 -10.22 1.74 -18.74
CA THR A 279 -8.92 1.09 -18.52
C THR A 279 -8.22 1.61 -17.25
N PHE A 280 -8.39 2.90 -16.93
CA PHE A 280 -7.70 3.56 -15.81
C PHE A 280 -7.83 2.86 -14.45
N PRO A 281 -9.03 2.39 -14.02
CA PRO A 281 -9.18 1.61 -12.78
C PRO A 281 -8.21 0.43 -12.70
N LEU A 282 -8.13 -0.34 -13.79
CA LEU A 282 -7.31 -1.54 -13.88
C LEU A 282 -5.81 -1.21 -13.97
N VAL A 283 -5.45 -0.10 -14.62
CA VAL A 283 -4.08 0.43 -14.61
C VAL A 283 -3.69 0.86 -13.19
N MET A 284 -4.57 1.53 -12.45
CA MET A 284 -4.30 1.93 -11.06
C MET A 284 -4.11 0.70 -10.15
N GLU A 285 -4.96 -0.32 -10.27
CA GLU A 285 -4.76 -1.61 -9.58
C GLU A 285 -3.38 -2.21 -9.90
N GLY A 286 -3.02 -2.26 -11.18
CA GLY A 286 -1.71 -2.75 -11.63
C GLY A 286 -0.54 -1.98 -11.04
N ARG A 287 -0.63 -0.64 -11.00
CA ARG A 287 0.39 0.24 -10.38
C ARG A 287 0.52 0.00 -8.88
N LEU A 288 -0.60 -0.20 -8.17
CA LEU A 288 -0.60 -0.49 -6.72
C LEU A 288 0.04 -1.85 -6.42
N TYR A 289 -0.31 -2.89 -7.18
CA TYR A 289 0.35 -4.20 -7.04
C TYR A 289 1.85 -4.15 -7.37
N MET A 290 2.26 -3.31 -8.34
CA MET A 290 3.68 -3.06 -8.60
C MET A 290 4.40 -2.40 -7.41
N GLN A 291 3.73 -1.50 -6.67
CA GLN A 291 4.31 -0.95 -5.44
C GLN A 291 4.37 -2.00 -4.33
N GLY A 292 3.38 -2.89 -4.23
CA GLY A 292 3.43 -4.05 -3.34
C GLY A 292 4.62 -4.97 -3.63
N LEU A 293 4.91 -5.23 -4.92
CA LEU A 293 6.09 -5.99 -5.34
C LEU A 293 7.40 -5.34 -4.93
N LYS A 294 7.54 -4.03 -5.18
CA LYS A 294 8.74 -3.27 -4.77
C LYS A 294 8.94 -3.33 -3.26
N TYR A 295 7.85 -3.28 -2.49
CA TYR A 295 7.91 -3.42 -1.05
C TYR A 295 8.39 -4.83 -0.61
N HIS A 296 7.90 -5.90 -1.25
CA HIS A 296 8.41 -7.24 -0.98
C HIS A 296 9.88 -7.42 -1.35
N LEU A 297 10.30 -6.87 -2.49
CA LEU A 297 11.70 -6.89 -2.90
C LEU A 297 12.58 -6.16 -1.88
N LEU A 298 12.17 -4.97 -1.44
CA LEU A 298 12.86 -4.21 -0.39
C LEU A 298 13.03 -5.03 0.89
N ARG A 299 11.97 -5.72 1.33
CA ARG A 299 12.03 -6.60 2.51
C ARG A 299 13.05 -7.72 2.34
N ILE A 300 13.08 -8.36 1.19
CA ILE A 300 14.04 -9.44 0.88
C ILE A 300 15.48 -8.91 0.91
N GLU A 301 15.73 -7.78 0.25
CA GLU A 301 17.02 -7.10 0.23
C GLU A 301 17.47 -6.66 1.63
N SER A 302 16.51 -6.39 2.52
CA SER A 302 16.75 -6.01 3.92
C SER A 302 16.91 -7.19 4.89
N GLY A 303 16.82 -8.43 4.41
CA GLY A 303 17.03 -9.65 5.21
C GLY A 303 15.79 -10.52 5.44
N ASP A 304 14.60 -10.06 5.07
CA ASP A 304 13.35 -10.81 5.25
C ASP A 304 13.10 -11.80 4.10
N LYS A 305 13.74 -12.96 4.18
CA LYS A 305 13.63 -14.02 3.16
C LYS A 305 12.19 -14.53 2.97
N LEU A 306 11.34 -14.48 4.01
CA LEU A 306 9.95 -14.95 3.92
C LEU A 306 9.08 -14.05 3.03
N ALA A 307 9.47 -12.79 2.82
CA ALA A 307 8.76 -11.90 1.89
C ALA A 307 8.79 -12.40 0.44
N ARG A 308 9.74 -13.27 0.07
CA ARG A 308 9.83 -13.93 -1.24
C ARG A 308 8.55 -14.69 -1.60
N GLU A 309 7.94 -15.37 -0.62
CA GLU A 309 6.74 -16.18 -0.83
C GLU A 309 5.51 -15.34 -1.28
N ASN A 310 5.57 -14.01 -1.08
CA ASN A 310 4.52 -13.08 -1.50
C ASN A 310 4.78 -12.44 -2.87
N MET A 311 5.97 -12.58 -3.45
CA MET A 311 6.29 -11.92 -4.72
C MET A 311 5.47 -12.46 -5.88
N ALA A 312 5.49 -13.77 -6.13
CA ALA A 312 4.74 -14.37 -7.23
C ALA A 312 3.21 -14.13 -7.11
N PRO A 313 2.57 -14.29 -5.93
CA PRO A 313 1.16 -13.94 -5.75
C PRO A 313 0.85 -12.49 -6.10
N THR A 314 1.63 -11.53 -5.59
CA THR A 314 1.43 -10.09 -5.86
C THR A 314 1.68 -9.74 -7.34
N PHE A 315 2.68 -10.38 -7.96
CA PHE A 315 2.95 -10.24 -9.40
C PHE A 315 1.77 -10.73 -10.23
N ASN A 316 1.18 -11.87 -9.87
CA ASN A 316 0.03 -12.40 -10.57
C ASN A 316 -1.19 -11.48 -10.47
N GLN A 317 -1.38 -10.77 -9.34
CA GLN A 317 -2.43 -9.75 -9.23
C GLN A 317 -2.20 -8.59 -10.20
N ALA A 318 -0.96 -8.09 -10.31
CA ALA A 318 -0.61 -7.08 -11.31
C ALA A 318 -0.89 -7.57 -12.74
N VAL A 319 -0.45 -8.80 -13.08
CA VAL A 319 -0.69 -9.42 -14.40
C VAL A 319 -2.18 -9.51 -14.70
N VAL A 320 -3.00 -9.93 -13.73
CA VAL A 320 -4.46 -10.03 -13.90
C VAL A 320 -5.07 -8.64 -14.16
N ALA A 321 -4.70 -7.63 -13.38
CA ALA A 321 -5.19 -6.27 -13.55
C ALA A 321 -4.86 -5.72 -14.96
N TYR A 322 -3.59 -5.78 -15.38
CA TYR A 322 -3.21 -5.30 -16.71
C TYR A 322 -3.79 -6.16 -17.84
N ARG A 323 -3.89 -7.48 -17.70
CA ARG A 323 -4.55 -8.33 -18.71
C ARG A 323 -6.02 -7.96 -18.89
N ARG A 324 -6.72 -7.62 -17.80
CA ARG A 324 -8.09 -7.10 -17.87
C ARG A 324 -8.12 -5.76 -18.61
N ALA A 325 -7.16 -4.87 -18.34
CA ALA A 325 -7.05 -3.58 -19.03
C ALA A 325 -6.78 -3.73 -20.54
N ILE A 326 -5.87 -4.64 -20.92
CA ILE A 326 -5.52 -4.90 -22.33
C ILE A 326 -6.71 -5.39 -23.14
N LYS A 327 -7.63 -6.16 -22.54
CA LYS A 327 -8.85 -6.62 -23.22
C LYS A 327 -9.77 -5.48 -23.65
N LEU A 328 -9.61 -4.28 -23.06
CA LEU A 328 -10.38 -3.08 -23.39
C LEU A 328 -9.68 -2.20 -24.44
N VAL A 329 -8.45 -2.56 -24.85
CA VAL A 329 -7.60 -1.79 -25.76
C VAL A 329 -7.52 -2.50 -27.12
N SER A 330 -7.55 -1.72 -28.21
CA SER A 330 -7.27 -2.24 -29.55
C SER A 330 -5.76 -2.36 -29.76
N LYS A 331 -5.25 -3.56 -30.05
CA LYS A 331 -3.83 -3.77 -30.42
C LYS A 331 -3.53 -3.40 -31.88
N THR A 332 -4.52 -3.43 -32.75
CA THR A 332 -4.34 -3.13 -34.19
C THR A 332 -4.51 -1.66 -34.52
N ASN A 333 -5.29 -0.93 -33.71
CA ASN A 333 -5.46 0.52 -33.84
C ASN A 333 -5.49 1.19 -32.45
N PRO A 334 -4.38 1.13 -31.70
CA PRO A 334 -4.28 1.73 -30.37
C PRO A 334 -4.35 3.26 -30.43
N LYS A 335 -4.93 3.87 -29.39
CA LYS A 335 -5.00 5.33 -29.22
C LYS A 335 -3.94 5.80 -28.23
N LYS A 336 -3.67 7.11 -28.22
CA LYS A 336 -2.75 7.73 -27.25
C LYS A 336 -3.15 7.47 -25.79
N GLY A 337 -4.45 7.42 -25.49
CA GLY A 337 -4.97 7.08 -24.17
C GLY A 337 -4.70 5.63 -23.74
N ASP A 338 -4.37 4.73 -24.67
CA ASP A 338 -4.08 3.33 -24.40
C ASP A 338 -2.62 3.08 -24.05
N LEU A 339 -1.74 4.07 -24.30
CA LEU A 339 -0.29 3.97 -24.05
C LEU A 339 0.05 3.52 -22.62
N PRO A 340 -0.57 4.04 -21.54
CA PRO A 340 -0.30 3.57 -20.18
C PRO A 340 -0.54 2.06 -20.03
N VAL A 341 -1.65 1.53 -20.57
CA VAL A 341 -1.96 0.09 -20.49
C VAL A 341 -0.90 -0.74 -21.20
N LEU A 342 -0.58 -0.37 -22.44
CA LEU A 342 0.32 -1.14 -23.30
C LEU A 342 1.77 -1.12 -22.79
N THR A 343 2.25 0.05 -22.38
CA THR A 343 3.65 0.24 -21.95
C THR A 343 3.89 -0.27 -20.54
N GLU A 344 2.93 -0.12 -19.62
CA GLU A 344 3.08 -0.61 -18.25
C GLU A 344 2.99 -2.14 -18.18
N PHE A 345 2.16 -2.77 -19.02
CA PHE A 345 2.18 -4.23 -19.12
C PHE A 345 3.52 -4.74 -19.64
N ALA A 346 4.09 -4.14 -20.68
CA ALA A 346 5.42 -4.52 -21.17
C ALA A 346 6.52 -4.32 -20.10
N ASN A 347 6.44 -3.26 -19.30
CA ASN A 347 7.34 -3.09 -18.16
C ASN A 347 7.14 -4.17 -17.08
N LEU A 348 5.89 -4.58 -16.82
CA LEU A 348 5.59 -5.68 -15.89
C LEU A 348 6.17 -7.01 -16.39
N THR A 349 6.06 -7.33 -17.69
CA THR A 349 6.65 -8.56 -18.22
C THR A 349 8.17 -8.54 -18.10
N GLN A 350 8.80 -7.40 -18.38
CA GLN A 350 10.23 -7.20 -18.17
C GLN A 350 10.63 -7.39 -16.70
N TYR A 351 9.84 -6.86 -15.76
CA TYR A 351 10.04 -7.09 -14.33
C TYR A 351 9.95 -8.58 -13.98
N GLY A 352 8.97 -9.28 -14.56
CA GLY A 352 8.81 -10.73 -14.46
C GLY A 352 10.04 -11.51 -14.93
N PHE A 353 10.63 -11.10 -16.05
CA PHE A 353 11.85 -11.69 -16.59
C PHE A 353 13.09 -11.46 -15.70
N VAL A 354 13.29 -10.22 -15.24
CA VAL A 354 14.44 -9.84 -14.41
C VAL A 354 14.41 -10.57 -13.06
N HIS A 355 13.23 -10.70 -12.46
CA HIS A 355 13.06 -11.29 -11.13
C HIS A 355 12.53 -12.73 -11.17
N ARG A 356 12.63 -13.43 -12.31
CA ARG A 356 12.06 -14.78 -12.51
C ARG A 356 12.53 -15.80 -11.49
N ASP A 357 13.83 -15.81 -11.17
CA ASP A 357 14.41 -16.78 -10.24
C ASP A 357 13.93 -16.53 -8.82
N LEU A 358 13.80 -15.25 -8.45
CA LEU A 358 13.25 -14.84 -7.17
C LEU A 358 11.78 -15.28 -7.04
N MET A 359 10.99 -15.14 -8.10
CA MET A 359 9.60 -15.57 -8.15
C MET A 359 9.40 -17.07 -8.47
N ARG A 360 10.48 -17.82 -8.72
CA ARG A 360 10.45 -19.24 -9.12
C ARG A 360 9.57 -19.49 -10.35
N PHE A 361 9.59 -18.58 -11.32
CA PHE A 361 8.86 -18.78 -12.56
C PHE A 361 9.61 -19.74 -13.48
N THR A 362 8.86 -20.57 -14.20
CA THR A 362 9.41 -21.44 -15.25
C THR A 362 9.86 -20.61 -16.45
N LYS A 363 10.89 -21.06 -17.16
CA LYS A 363 11.37 -20.39 -18.38
C LYS A 363 10.25 -20.22 -19.40
N ASP A 364 9.49 -21.29 -19.68
CA ASP A 364 8.33 -21.26 -20.58
C ASP A 364 7.27 -20.24 -20.17
N GLY A 365 6.96 -20.19 -18.87
CA GLY A 365 5.97 -19.25 -18.33
C GLY A 365 6.41 -17.80 -18.53
N VAL A 366 7.69 -17.50 -18.26
CA VAL A 366 8.27 -16.17 -18.49
C VAL A 366 8.33 -15.84 -19.97
N LYS A 367 8.74 -16.78 -20.82
CA LYS A 367 8.80 -16.58 -22.28
C LYS A 367 7.44 -16.27 -22.87
N HIS A 368 6.42 -17.04 -22.49
CA HIS A 368 5.04 -16.75 -22.91
C HIS A 368 4.59 -15.36 -22.46
N LEU A 369 4.87 -15.00 -21.20
CA LEU A 369 4.52 -13.68 -20.68
C LEU A 369 5.26 -12.56 -21.43
N MET A 370 6.54 -12.74 -21.73
CA MET A 370 7.36 -11.79 -22.49
C MET A 370 6.87 -11.60 -23.92
N LYS A 371 6.47 -12.67 -24.61
CA LYS A 371 5.85 -12.58 -25.95
C LYS A 371 4.57 -11.74 -25.92
N LEU A 372 3.74 -11.89 -24.88
CA LEU A 372 2.57 -11.02 -24.71
C LEU A 372 2.94 -9.56 -24.45
N GLY A 373 4.01 -9.31 -23.69
CA GLY A 373 4.56 -7.96 -23.48
C GLY A 373 5.09 -7.35 -24.77
N LYS A 374 5.69 -8.17 -25.65
CA LYS A 374 6.14 -7.77 -26.99
C LYS A 374 4.96 -7.27 -27.83
N ASP A 375 3.87 -8.05 -27.90
CA ASP A 375 2.68 -7.64 -28.66
C ASP A 375 2.14 -6.28 -28.22
N THR A 376 2.16 -6.00 -26.91
CA THR A 376 1.66 -4.71 -26.38
C THR A 376 2.61 -3.55 -26.65
N ILE A 377 3.92 -3.75 -26.52
CA ILE A 377 4.88 -2.66 -26.77
C ILE A 377 5.01 -2.36 -28.26
N ASP A 378 4.92 -3.38 -29.13
CA ASP A 378 4.87 -3.20 -30.58
C ASP A 378 3.68 -2.31 -30.95
N ALA A 379 2.50 -2.60 -30.39
CA ALA A 379 1.31 -1.76 -30.58
C ALA A 379 1.55 -0.32 -30.08
N ALA A 380 2.16 -0.14 -28.90
CA ALA A 380 2.45 1.20 -28.37
C ALA A 380 3.41 2.01 -29.26
N VAL A 381 4.42 1.36 -29.85
CA VAL A 381 5.40 2.02 -30.73
C VAL A 381 4.77 2.52 -32.04
N THR A 382 3.67 1.92 -32.49
CA THR A 382 2.92 2.46 -33.65
C THR A 382 2.26 3.81 -33.36
N VAL A 383 1.97 4.09 -32.08
CA VAL A 383 1.38 5.37 -31.62
C VAL A 383 2.48 6.37 -31.24
N ASP A 384 3.53 5.91 -30.54
CA ASP A 384 4.59 6.76 -30.03
C ASP A 384 5.95 6.02 -30.04
N GLN A 385 6.84 6.46 -30.93
CA GLN A 385 8.16 5.86 -31.12
C GLN A 385 9.12 6.08 -29.95
N SER A 386 8.80 6.95 -28.99
CA SER A 386 9.62 7.13 -27.78
C SER A 386 9.72 5.85 -26.94
N PHE A 387 8.83 4.88 -27.15
CA PHE A 387 8.84 3.58 -26.49
C PHE A 387 9.72 2.50 -27.16
N MET A 388 10.36 2.80 -28.30
CA MET A 388 11.31 1.88 -28.95
C MET A 388 12.42 1.33 -28.02
N PRO A 389 12.98 2.10 -27.06
CA PRO A 389 13.94 1.54 -26.10
C PRO A 389 13.35 0.45 -25.21
N LEU A 390 12.07 0.54 -24.83
CA LEU A 390 11.40 -0.53 -24.08
C LEU A 390 11.15 -1.74 -24.99
N GLN A 391 10.71 -1.53 -26.23
CA GLN A 391 10.54 -2.60 -27.22
C GLN A 391 11.83 -3.43 -27.39
N LYS A 392 12.97 -2.75 -27.63
CA LYS A 392 14.27 -3.41 -27.76
C LYS A 392 14.69 -4.20 -26.52
N ARG A 393 14.37 -3.70 -25.32
CA ARG A 393 14.66 -4.43 -24.07
C ARG A 393 13.84 -5.71 -23.96
N VAL A 394 12.54 -5.66 -24.32
CA VAL A 394 11.66 -6.82 -24.34
C VAL A 394 12.13 -7.85 -25.37
N GLU A 395 12.50 -7.41 -26.57
CA GLU A 395 13.06 -8.26 -27.63
C GLU A 395 14.36 -8.94 -27.21
N SER A 396 15.30 -8.18 -26.61
CA SER A 396 16.55 -8.72 -26.11
C SER A 396 16.33 -9.80 -25.05
N ALA A 397 15.37 -9.60 -24.14
CA ALA A 397 15.04 -10.57 -23.11
C ALA A 397 14.39 -11.84 -23.69
N ILE A 398 13.57 -11.74 -24.73
CA ILE A 398 13.04 -12.91 -25.46
C ILE A 398 14.16 -13.70 -26.12
N ASN A 399 15.07 -13.02 -26.82
CA ASN A 399 16.20 -13.66 -27.49
C ASN A 399 17.13 -14.37 -26.49
N GLN A 400 17.32 -13.82 -25.29
CA GLN A 400 18.08 -14.48 -24.23
C GLN A 400 17.43 -15.78 -23.75
N LEU A 401 16.09 -15.81 -23.63
CA LEU A 401 15.36 -17.02 -23.27
C LEU A 401 15.44 -18.07 -24.37
N GLU A 402 15.34 -17.66 -25.64
CA GLU A 402 15.41 -18.56 -26.79
C GLU A 402 16.80 -19.20 -26.96
N ARG A 403 17.88 -18.43 -26.81
CA ARG A 403 19.25 -18.98 -26.84
C ARG A 403 19.50 -19.97 -25.69
N ALA A 404 19.02 -19.67 -24.49
CA ALA A 404 19.21 -20.55 -23.34
C ALA A 404 18.47 -21.88 -23.50
N GLU A 405 17.37 -21.94 -24.28
CA GLU A 405 16.70 -23.19 -24.63
C GLU A 405 17.48 -23.97 -25.70
N GLU A 406 18.04 -23.27 -26.70
CA GLU A 406 18.87 -23.90 -27.72
C GLU A 406 20.11 -24.56 -27.10
N GLU A 407 20.81 -23.86 -26.20
CA GLU A 407 21.99 -24.38 -25.49
C GLU A 407 21.65 -25.60 -24.63
N GLU A 408 20.52 -25.61 -23.90
CA GLU A 408 20.07 -26.77 -23.11
C GLU A 408 19.70 -27.97 -23.99
N ALA A 409 19.17 -27.75 -25.19
CA ALA A 409 18.86 -28.83 -26.12
C ALA A 409 20.10 -29.49 -26.74
N TYR A 410 21.25 -28.81 -26.80
CA TYR A 410 22.51 -29.36 -27.30
C TYR A 410 23.32 -30.10 -26.21
N ASP A 411 23.09 -29.81 -24.92
CA ASP A 411 23.78 -30.48 -23.80
C ASP A 411 23.10 -31.82 -23.40
N ASP A 412 21.87 -32.07 -23.86
CA ASP A 412 21.10 -33.30 -23.63
C ASP A 412 21.22 -34.35 -24.77
N ASP A 413 21.92 -34.01 -25.87
CA ASP A 413 22.29 -34.89 -27.00
C ASP A 413 23.76 -35.34 -26.91
#